data_AF-A0A1L7W3S0-F1
#
_entry.id   AF-A0A1L7W3S0-F1
#
_cell.length_a   1.000
_cell.length_b   1.000
_cell.length_c   1.000
_cell.angle_alpha   90.00
_cell.angle_beta   90.00
_cell.angle_gamma   90.00
#
_symmetry.space_group_name_H-M   'P 1'
#
loop_
_entity.id
_entity.type
_entity.pdbx_description
1 polymer ?
#
loop_
_entity_poly.entity_id
_entity_poly.type
_entity_poly.pdbx_seq_one_letter_code
_entity_poly.pdbx_strand_id
1 'polypeptide(L)'
;MDFAALMNKELSKSKKSSGSEEKKYLKRSEIEAQRREAYLAEQKALEAEREAKAAAKRKREEDAAAENAAREEKRRKLAEDMRKRREEQEAEEERARRKRLGLPELVKAKSEDVEDGVHASEDIPEEELVEKLRGLGEPAVLFGENHSAKLRRYRKLTTVMTKGPIPTTLELVDEKDMKVTTELPKDKEGRKWLFRQLASYFTMVLTEYERAMEAEKRDTSASKTAYNVMVQTRENMKPLFRKFEQGELDDDILKPVTEIVQALQERRYVDANDGYLRLSIGKAAWPIGVTMVGIHERSAREKLHDGEKGHVMGDEVTRKYLQSIKRCLTFAQVRWPPTDLRQLMG
;
A
#
# COMPACT_ATOMS: atom_id res chain seq x y z
N MET A 1 -71.88 43.87 -5.78
CA MET A 1 -71.20 44.55 -4.67
C MET A 1 -71.44 43.72 -3.42
N ASP A 2 -70.40 43.08 -2.90
CA ASP A 2 -70.55 42.03 -1.89
C ASP A 2 -70.60 42.63 -0.47
N PHE A 3 -71.82 42.76 0.07
CA PHE A 3 -72.12 43.36 1.36
C PHE A 3 -71.48 42.55 2.52
N ALA A 4 -71.26 41.25 2.32
CA ALA A 4 -70.61 40.37 3.28
C ALA A 4 -69.11 40.68 3.44
N ALA A 5 -68.43 41.06 2.35
CA ALA A 5 -67.02 41.43 2.39
C ALA A 5 -66.79 42.79 3.09
N LEU A 6 -67.74 43.73 2.95
CA LEU A 6 -67.70 45.03 3.63
C LEU A 6 -68.04 44.91 5.12
N MET A 7 -69.02 44.09 5.50
CA MET A 7 -69.33 43.79 6.90
C MET A 7 -68.18 43.05 7.61
N ASN A 8 -67.51 42.10 6.95
CA ASN A 8 -66.33 41.45 7.53
C ASN A 8 -65.13 42.40 7.67
N LYS A 9 -65.01 43.40 6.78
CA LYS A 9 -63.99 44.43 6.86
C LYS A 9 -64.27 45.46 7.97
N GLU A 10 -65.54 45.78 8.23
CA GLU A 10 -65.97 46.59 9.37
C GLU A 10 -65.84 45.85 10.71
N LEU A 11 -66.25 44.58 10.77
CA LEU A 11 -66.12 43.71 11.96
C LEU A 11 -64.65 43.44 12.32
N SER A 12 -63.75 43.31 11.33
CA SER A 12 -62.31 43.16 11.59
C SER A 12 -61.61 44.48 11.96
N LYS A 13 -62.18 45.63 11.58
CA LYS A 13 -61.71 46.96 12.02
C LYS A 13 -62.16 47.27 13.45
N SER A 14 -63.39 46.92 13.82
CA SER A 14 -63.90 47.13 15.19
C SER A 14 -63.29 46.17 16.21
N LYS A 15 -62.89 44.97 15.80
CA LYS A 15 -62.16 44.01 16.66
C LYS A 15 -60.69 44.38 16.88
N LYS A 16 -60.15 45.36 16.14
CA LYS A 16 -58.75 45.82 16.27
C LYS A 16 -58.56 46.99 17.23
N SER A 17 -59.62 47.47 17.91
CA SER A 17 -59.53 48.58 18.87
C SER A 17 -60.17 48.31 20.23
N SER A 18 -60.39 47.05 20.61
CA SER A 18 -60.78 46.69 21.97
C SER A 18 -59.59 46.12 22.75
N GLY A 19 -58.86 47.02 23.41
CA GLY A 19 -58.07 46.73 24.62
C GLY A 19 -56.90 45.77 24.48
N SER A 20 -55.76 46.25 23.99
CA SER A 20 -54.51 45.90 24.68
C SER A 20 -54.44 46.78 25.93
N GLU A 21 -55.27 46.47 26.92
CA GLU A 21 -54.85 46.75 28.28
C GLU A 21 -53.61 45.87 28.47
N GLU A 22 -52.42 46.46 28.35
CA GLU A 22 -51.27 45.92 29.07
C GLU A 22 -51.74 45.77 30.51
N LYS A 23 -52.13 44.55 30.89
CA LYS A 23 -52.49 44.23 32.27
C LYS A 23 -51.25 44.59 33.08
N LYS A 24 -51.28 45.79 33.68
CA LYS A 24 -50.20 46.35 34.49
C LYS A 24 -49.79 45.39 35.62
N TYR A 25 -50.66 44.44 35.94
CA TYR A 25 -50.42 43.34 36.87
C TYR A 25 -50.77 42.00 36.21
N LEU A 26 -49.75 41.31 35.69
CA LEU A 26 -49.85 39.89 35.33
C LEU A 26 -49.61 39.04 36.59
N LYS A 27 -50.37 37.95 36.77
CA LYS A 27 -50.13 37.03 37.89
C LYS A 27 -48.76 36.37 37.70
N ARG A 28 -48.02 36.18 38.80
CA ARG A 28 -46.67 35.57 38.76
C ARG A 28 -46.64 34.24 38.00
N SER A 29 -47.71 33.43 38.09
CA SER A 29 -47.87 32.18 37.35
C SER A 29 -47.92 32.36 35.82
N GLU A 30 -48.53 33.44 35.33
CA GLU A 30 -48.65 33.73 33.89
C GLU A 30 -47.31 34.26 33.34
N ILE A 31 -46.59 35.07 34.12
CA ILE A 31 -45.25 35.55 33.75
C ILE A 31 -44.25 34.39 33.70
N GLU A 32 -44.30 33.46 34.66
CA GLU A 32 -43.45 32.28 34.67
C GLU A 32 -43.78 31.31 33.54
N ALA A 33 -45.07 31.12 33.22
CA ALA A 33 -45.48 30.32 32.06
C ALA A 33 -44.93 30.91 30.76
N GLN A 34 -45.07 32.23 30.55
CA GLN A 34 -44.53 32.92 29.38
C GLN A 34 -43.00 32.82 29.30
N ARG A 35 -42.29 32.93 30.42
CA ARG A 35 -40.82 32.74 30.46
C ARG A 35 -40.42 31.32 30.11
N ARG A 36 -41.15 30.31 30.60
CA ARG A 36 -40.91 28.89 30.27
C ARG A 36 -41.19 28.60 28.80
N GLU A 37 -42.27 29.13 28.26
CA GLU A 37 -42.61 28.99 26.84
C GLU A 37 -41.57 29.67 25.94
N ALA A 38 -41.12 30.88 26.29
CA ALA A 38 -40.06 31.58 25.58
C ALA A 38 -38.74 30.80 25.62
N TYR A 39 -38.35 30.26 26.79
CA TYR A 39 -37.15 29.43 26.93
C TYR A 39 -37.22 28.13 26.11
N LEU A 40 -38.37 27.46 26.11
CA LEU A 40 -38.57 26.24 25.32
C LEU A 40 -38.60 26.53 23.82
N ALA A 41 -39.16 27.68 23.41
CA ALA A 41 -39.13 28.12 22.02
C ALA A 41 -37.70 28.47 21.57
N GLU A 42 -36.92 29.12 22.44
CA GLU A 42 -35.51 29.43 22.18
C GLU A 42 -34.66 28.16 22.08
N GLN A 43 -34.83 27.19 22.99
CA GLN A 43 -34.16 25.89 22.89
C GLN A 43 -34.50 25.16 21.59
N LYS A 44 -35.79 25.09 21.23
CA LYS A 44 -36.23 24.45 19.98
C LYS A 44 -35.66 25.14 18.74
N ALA A 45 -35.59 26.48 18.74
CA ALA A 45 -35.00 27.23 17.64
C ALA A 45 -33.50 26.93 17.50
N LEU A 46 -32.78 26.84 18.62
CA LEU A 46 -31.35 26.56 18.66
C LEU A 46 -31.03 25.11 18.24
N GLU A 47 -31.88 24.15 18.61
CA GLU A 47 -31.79 22.76 18.14
C GLU A 47 -32.08 22.65 16.64
N ALA A 48 -33.14 23.30 16.15
CA ALA A 48 -33.47 23.33 14.72
C ALA A 48 -32.36 23.98 13.88
N GLU A 49 -31.72 25.04 14.39
CA GLU A 49 -30.58 25.67 13.72
C GLU A 49 -29.35 24.74 13.67
N ARG A 50 -29.08 24.01 14.76
CA ARG A 50 -27.99 23.01 14.79
C ARG A 50 -28.25 21.86 13.82
N GLU A 51 -29.48 21.35 13.78
CA GLU A 51 -29.88 20.29 12.85
C GLU A 51 -29.81 20.75 11.40
N ALA A 52 -30.26 21.97 11.10
CA ALA A 52 -30.16 22.57 9.76
C ALA A 52 -28.70 22.74 9.32
N LYS A 53 -27.82 23.20 10.22
CA LYS A 53 -26.37 23.30 9.96
C LYS A 53 -25.73 21.93 9.75
N ALA A 54 -26.10 20.92 10.53
CA ALA A 54 -25.60 19.56 10.37
C ALA A 54 -26.09 18.91 9.06
N ALA A 55 -27.36 19.14 8.68
CA ALA A 55 -27.91 18.67 7.41
C ALA A 55 -27.24 19.36 6.21
N ALA A 56 -27.04 20.67 6.26
CA ALA A 56 -26.33 21.41 5.21
C ALA A 56 -24.86 20.96 5.07
N LYS A 57 -24.18 20.67 6.19
CA LYS A 57 -22.83 20.12 6.18
C LYS A 57 -22.77 18.74 5.53
N ARG A 58 -23.67 17.82 5.92
CA ARG A 58 -23.75 16.47 5.32
C ARG A 58 -24.01 16.53 3.82
N LYS A 59 -24.96 17.36 3.40
CA LYS A 59 -25.26 17.54 1.97
C LYS A 59 -24.04 18.05 1.19
N ARG A 60 -23.28 19.00 1.75
CA ARG A 60 -22.06 19.52 1.11
C ARG A 60 -20.94 18.47 1.04
N GLU A 61 -20.81 17.63 2.06
CA GLU A 61 -19.84 16.53 2.08
C GLU A 61 -20.22 15.45 1.05
N GLU A 62 -21.51 15.12 0.95
CA GLU A 62 -22.05 14.18 -0.06
C GLU A 62 -21.85 14.71 -1.49
N ASP A 63 -22.18 15.97 -1.75
CA ASP A 63 -21.99 16.60 -3.07
C ASP A 63 -20.50 16.63 -3.47
N ALA A 64 -19.61 16.97 -2.52
CA ALA A 64 -18.16 16.98 -2.77
C ALA A 64 -17.60 15.57 -2.98
N ALA A 65 -18.09 14.57 -2.24
CA ALA A 65 -17.71 13.18 -2.43
C ALA A 65 -18.17 12.64 -3.80
N ALA A 66 -19.40 12.98 -4.22
CA ALA A 66 -19.93 12.62 -5.54
C ALA A 66 -19.11 13.26 -6.68
N GLU A 67 -18.73 14.52 -6.54
CA GLU A 67 -17.90 15.20 -7.54
C GLU A 67 -16.50 14.57 -7.64
N ASN A 68 -15.86 14.25 -6.51
CA ASN A 68 -14.57 13.59 -6.49
C ASN A 68 -14.63 12.19 -7.11
N ALA A 69 -15.65 11.39 -6.78
CA ALA A 69 -15.86 10.08 -7.39
C ALA A 69 -16.03 10.18 -8.92
N ALA A 70 -16.77 11.18 -9.41
CA ALA A 70 -16.92 11.40 -10.85
C ALA A 70 -15.61 11.81 -11.54
N ARG A 71 -14.74 12.60 -10.88
CA ARG A 71 -13.41 12.94 -11.41
C ARG A 71 -12.49 11.73 -11.44
N GLU A 72 -12.50 10.90 -10.39
CA GLU A 72 -11.72 9.67 -10.32
C GLU A 72 -12.14 8.65 -11.38
N GLU A 73 -13.44 8.49 -11.61
CA GLU A 73 -13.96 7.60 -12.67
C GLU A 73 -13.53 8.07 -14.06
N LYS A 74 -13.61 9.39 -14.35
CA LYS A 74 -13.11 9.96 -15.61
C LYS A 74 -11.61 9.74 -15.78
N ARG A 75 -10.82 9.94 -14.72
CA ARG A 75 -9.37 9.72 -14.73
C ARG A 75 -9.03 8.24 -14.95
N ARG A 76 -9.80 7.33 -14.32
CA ARG A 76 -9.64 5.88 -14.51
C ARG A 76 -9.93 5.47 -15.95
N LYS A 77 -11.03 5.95 -16.53
CA LYS A 77 -11.38 5.68 -17.95
C LYS A 77 -10.29 6.19 -18.90
N LEU A 78 -9.82 7.42 -18.71
CA LEU A 78 -8.72 7.97 -19.52
C LEU A 78 -7.41 7.18 -19.36
N ALA A 79 -7.10 6.70 -18.15
CA ALA A 79 -5.92 5.88 -17.89
C ALA A 79 -6.04 4.48 -18.53
N GLU A 80 -7.23 3.86 -18.47
CA GLU A 80 -7.53 2.59 -19.14
C GLU A 80 -7.44 2.71 -20.66
N ASP A 81 -8.01 3.78 -21.24
CA ASP A 81 -7.93 4.06 -22.67
C ASP A 81 -6.49 4.33 -23.14
N MET A 82 -5.71 5.11 -22.37
CA MET A 82 -4.29 5.34 -22.65
C MET A 82 -3.47 4.05 -22.54
N ARG A 83 -3.74 3.22 -21.52
CA ARG A 83 -3.06 1.93 -21.36
C ARG A 83 -3.37 0.99 -22.53
N LYS A 84 -4.64 0.89 -22.92
CA LYS A 84 -5.08 0.08 -24.05
C LYS A 84 -4.44 0.54 -25.37
N ARG A 85 -4.38 1.84 -25.61
CA ARG A 85 -3.73 2.41 -26.80
C ARG A 85 -2.22 2.12 -26.83
N ARG A 86 -1.55 2.19 -25.68
CA ARG A 86 -0.13 1.84 -25.56
C ARG A 86 0.12 0.35 -25.79
N GLU A 87 -0.69 -0.52 -25.20
CA GLU A 87 -0.63 -1.97 -25.42
C GLU A 87 -0.89 -2.35 -26.89
N GLU A 88 -1.82 -1.66 -27.56
CA GLU A 88 -2.08 -1.85 -29.00
C GLU A 88 -0.89 -1.41 -29.85
N GLN A 89 -0.27 -0.26 -29.56
CA GLN A 89 0.93 0.21 -30.25
C GLN A 89 2.13 -0.71 -30.04
N GLU A 90 2.39 -1.13 -28.80
CA GLU A 90 3.48 -2.06 -28.49
C GLU A 90 3.25 -3.42 -29.18
N ALA A 91 2.01 -3.92 -29.22
CA ALA A 91 1.67 -5.15 -29.93
C ALA A 91 1.81 -5.01 -31.46
N GLU A 92 1.45 -3.86 -32.04
CA GLU A 92 1.66 -3.58 -33.47
C GLU A 92 3.15 -3.46 -33.82
N GLU A 93 3.95 -2.80 -32.98
CA GLU A 93 5.40 -2.72 -33.13
C GLU A 93 6.06 -4.09 -33.00
N GLU A 94 5.62 -4.92 -32.06
CA GLU A 94 6.10 -6.29 -31.89
C GLU A 94 5.73 -7.16 -33.09
N ARG A 95 4.51 -7.04 -33.63
CA ARG A 95 4.08 -7.71 -34.87
C ARG A 95 4.89 -7.24 -36.07
N ALA A 96 5.12 -5.94 -36.23
CA ALA A 96 5.93 -5.38 -37.30
C ALA A 96 7.39 -5.84 -37.21
N ARG A 97 7.95 -5.91 -36.00
CA ARG A 97 9.29 -6.42 -35.73
C ARG A 97 9.40 -7.92 -36.05
N ARG A 98 8.43 -8.73 -35.64
CA ARG A 98 8.36 -10.17 -36.00
C ARG A 98 8.20 -10.40 -37.49
N LYS A 99 7.36 -9.61 -38.18
CA LYS A 99 7.18 -9.66 -39.64
C LYS A 99 8.46 -9.30 -40.38
N ARG A 100 9.23 -8.31 -39.89
CA ARG A 100 10.56 -7.96 -40.43
C ARG A 100 11.59 -9.07 -40.25
N LEU A 101 11.48 -9.86 -39.17
CA LEU A 101 12.38 -10.98 -38.84
C LEU A 101 11.93 -12.35 -39.39
N GLY A 102 10.77 -12.44 -40.05
CA GLY A 102 10.26 -13.71 -40.61
C GLY A 102 9.74 -14.72 -39.59
N LEU A 103 9.39 -14.29 -38.37
CA LEU A 103 8.84 -15.16 -37.32
C LEU A 103 7.32 -15.32 -37.43
N PRO A 104 6.74 -16.48 -37.06
CA PRO A 104 5.29 -16.71 -37.04
C PRO A 104 4.51 -15.73 -36.15
N GLU A 105 3.23 -15.48 -36.49
CA GLU A 105 2.34 -14.58 -35.75
C GLU A 105 1.97 -15.15 -34.37
N LEU A 106 2.08 -14.31 -33.34
CA LEU A 106 1.75 -14.69 -31.96
C LEU A 106 0.23 -14.71 -31.78
N VAL A 107 -0.35 -15.90 -31.62
CA VAL A 107 -1.77 -16.07 -31.27
C VAL A 107 -1.96 -15.63 -29.82
N LYS A 108 -2.80 -14.60 -29.60
CA LYS A 108 -3.17 -14.15 -28.24
C LYS A 108 -3.90 -15.27 -27.51
N ALA A 109 -3.27 -15.84 -26.48
CA ALA A 109 -3.97 -16.66 -25.49
C ALA A 109 -5.03 -15.78 -24.79
N LYS A 110 -6.25 -16.32 -24.63
CA LYS A 110 -7.36 -15.62 -23.96
C LYS A 110 -7.02 -15.43 -22.47
N SER A 111 -7.39 -14.26 -21.98
CA SER A 111 -7.17 -13.75 -20.63
C SER A 111 -8.04 -14.45 -19.58
N GLU A 112 -7.68 -15.65 -19.17
CA GLU A 112 -8.14 -16.25 -17.90
C GLU A 112 -7.00 -16.66 -16.95
N ASP A 113 -5.73 -16.49 -17.35
CA ASP A 113 -4.56 -16.89 -16.54
C ASP A 113 -3.81 -15.70 -15.91
N VAL A 114 -4.54 -14.72 -15.35
CA VAL A 114 -3.93 -13.64 -14.56
C VAL A 114 -4.52 -13.61 -13.15
N GLU A 115 -4.51 -14.74 -12.47
CA GLU A 115 -4.46 -14.76 -11.01
C GLU A 115 -3.31 -15.68 -10.57
N ASP A 116 -2.43 -15.08 -9.78
CA ASP A 116 -1.17 -15.58 -9.23
C ASP A 116 0.00 -15.82 -10.20
N GLY A 117 0.89 -14.82 -10.22
CA GLY A 117 2.20 -14.84 -10.88
C GLY A 117 3.14 -15.90 -10.31
N VAL A 118 2.90 -17.15 -10.69
CA VAL A 118 3.79 -18.28 -10.46
C VAL A 118 4.32 -18.78 -11.81
N HIS A 119 5.55 -18.34 -12.11
CA HIS A 119 6.46 -18.89 -13.12
C HIS A 119 5.95 -18.98 -14.57
N ALA A 120 6.32 -17.98 -15.38
CA ALA A 120 6.62 -18.16 -16.80
C ALA A 120 7.93 -18.96 -17.01
N SER A 121 8.04 -20.12 -16.35
CA SER A 121 9.13 -21.07 -16.60
C SER A 121 8.69 -22.08 -17.65
N GLU A 122 9.68 -22.55 -18.42
CA GLU A 122 9.59 -23.44 -19.58
C GLU A 122 8.47 -24.49 -19.45
N ASP A 123 7.64 -24.56 -20.49
CA ASP A 123 6.58 -25.56 -20.61
C ASP A 123 7.22 -26.95 -20.74
N ILE A 124 6.86 -27.86 -19.84
CA ILE A 124 7.34 -29.25 -19.88
C ILE A 124 6.34 -30.05 -20.72
N PRO A 125 6.78 -30.78 -21.77
CA PRO A 125 5.88 -31.61 -22.56
C PRO A 125 5.05 -32.57 -21.69
N GLU A 126 3.80 -32.80 -22.08
CA GLU A 126 2.85 -33.59 -21.29
C GLU A 126 3.36 -35.01 -20.98
N GLU A 127 4.07 -35.64 -21.92
CA GLU A 127 4.65 -36.98 -21.78
C GLU A 127 5.67 -37.03 -20.63
N GLU A 128 6.63 -36.11 -20.62
CA GLU A 128 7.62 -36.02 -19.54
C GLU A 128 6.97 -35.69 -18.19
N LEU A 129 5.98 -34.81 -18.18
CA LEU A 129 5.29 -34.40 -16.98
C LEU A 129 4.57 -35.58 -16.30
N VAL A 130 3.96 -36.44 -17.12
CA VAL A 130 3.31 -37.67 -16.67
C VAL A 130 4.33 -38.66 -16.12
N GLU A 131 5.46 -38.85 -16.78
CA GLU A 131 6.54 -39.71 -16.27
C GLU A 131 7.10 -39.20 -14.94
N LYS A 132 7.36 -37.90 -14.85
CA LYS A 132 7.86 -37.25 -13.64
C LYS A 132 6.85 -37.35 -12.47
N LEU A 133 5.55 -37.20 -12.72
CA LEU A 133 4.50 -37.39 -11.70
C LEU A 133 4.40 -38.86 -11.25
N ARG A 134 4.46 -39.82 -12.18
CA ARG A 134 4.49 -41.26 -11.83
C ARG A 134 5.73 -41.61 -11.03
N GLY A 135 6.89 -41.04 -11.37
CA GLY A 135 8.13 -41.22 -10.62
C GLY A 135 8.06 -40.70 -9.18
N LEU A 136 7.23 -39.70 -8.92
CA LEU A 136 6.93 -39.18 -7.58
C LEU A 136 5.84 -39.99 -6.85
N GLY A 137 5.25 -41.01 -7.48
CA GLY A 137 4.15 -41.80 -6.92
C GLY A 137 2.80 -41.11 -6.93
N GLU A 138 2.67 -40.01 -7.67
CA GLU A 138 1.45 -39.20 -7.76
C GLU A 138 0.61 -39.57 -8.99
N PRO A 139 -0.74 -39.43 -8.95
CA PRO A 139 -1.58 -39.75 -10.10
C PRO A 139 -1.20 -38.93 -11.35
N ALA A 140 -1.03 -39.59 -12.50
CA ALA A 140 -0.63 -38.92 -13.74
C ALA A 140 -1.60 -37.82 -14.22
N VAL A 141 -2.89 -37.98 -13.95
CA VAL A 141 -3.96 -37.02 -14.29
C VAL A 141 -5.01 -37.04 -13.18
N LEU A 142 -5.44 -35.87 -12.72
CA LEU A 142 -6.61 -35.72 -11.85
C LEU A 142 -7.85 -35.32 -12.65
N PHE A 143 -9.04 -35.65 -12.15
CA PHE A 143 -10.30 -35.32 -12.82
C PHE A 143 -10.45 -33.79 -12.99
N GLY A 144 -10.70 -33.34 -14.22
CA GLY A 144 -10.84 -31.91 -14.55
C GLY A 144 -9.53 -31.13 -14.62
N GLU A 145 -8.36 -31.79 -14.55
CA GLU A 145 -7.05 -31.14 -14.62
C GLU A 145 -6.62 -30.89 -16.07
N ASN A 146 -6.30 -29.64 -16.42
CA ASN A 146 -5.68 -29.26 -17.70
C ASN A 146 -4.14 -29.30 -17.61
N HIS A 147 -3.43 -29.16 -18.74
CA HIS A 147 -1.95 -29.21 -18.79
C HIS A 147 -1.30 -28.20 -17.83
N SER A 148 -1.81 -26.96 -17.77
CA SER A 148 -1.30 -25.92 -16.87
C SER A 148 -1.52 -26.27 -15.39
N ALA A 149 -2.67 -26.85 -15.02
CA ALA A 149 -2.92 -27.32 -13.66
C ALA A 149 -2.02 -28.51 -13.29
N LYS A 150 -1.78 -29.44 -14.22
CA LYS A 150 -0.86 -30.57 -14.07
C LYS A 150 0.59 -30.10 -13.86
N LEU A 151 1.03 -29.13 -14.66
CA LEU A 151 2.34 -28.48 -14.50
C LEU A 151 2.47 -27.81 -13.14
N ARG A 152 1.44 -27.06 -12.73
CA ARG A 152 1.40 -26.38 -11.43
C ARG A 152 1.48 -27.38 -10.27
N ARG A 153 0.76 -28.51 -10.36
CA ARG A 153 0.81 -29.59 -9.37
C ARG A 153 2.21 -30.20 -9.30
N TYR A 154 2.80 -30.55 -10.45
CA TYR A 154 4.16 -31.08 -10.50
C TYR A 154 5.19 -30.12 -9.91
N ARG A 155 5.11 -28.82 -10.26
CA ARG A 155 5.99 -27.78 -9.69
C ARG A 155 5.79 -27.67 -8.18
N LYS A 156 4.56 -27.68 -7.67
CA LYS A 156 4.29 -27.64 -6.22
C LYS A 156 4.88 -28.83 -5.48
N LEU A 157 4.86 -30.02 -6.08
CA LEU A 157 5.43 -31.24 -5.50
C LEU A 157 6.97 -31.26 -5.53
N THR A 158 7.57 -30.71 -6.58
CA THR A 158 9.03 -30.70 -6.77
C THR A 158 9.73 -29.52 -6.14
N THR A 159 9.01 -28.43 -5.88
CA THR A 159 9.56 -27.23 -5.24
C THR A 159 9.86 -27.53 -3.77
N VAL A 160 11.13 -27.80 -3.47
CA VAL A 160 11.62 -27.89 -2.10
C VAL A 160 11.70 -26.48 -1.53
N MET A 161 10.81 -26.15 -0.60
CA MET A 161 10.89 -24.88 0.13
C MET A 161 11.81 -25.03 1.34
N THR A 162 12.64 -24.02 1.57
CA THR A 162 13.53 -23.96 2.73
C THR A 162 12.73 -23.86 4.03
N LYS A 163 13.19 -24.57 5.07
CA LYS A 163 12.62 -24.46 6.42
C LYS A 163 13.22 -23.22 7.12
N GLY A 164 12.61 -22.07 6.90
CA GLY A 164 13.02 -20.79 7.50
C GLY A 164 11.82 -19.89 7.81
N PRO A 165 12.04 -18.74 8.47
CA PRO A 165 10.99 -17.76 8.79
C PRO A 165 10.22 -17.32 7.54
N ILE A 166 10.92 -17.18 6.40
CA ILE A 166 10.31 -16.97 5.10
C ILE A 166 10.66 -18.20 4.25
N PRO A 167 9.68 -19.07 3.95
CA PRO A 167 9.89 -20.17 3.03
C PRO A 167 10.27 -19.64 1.64
N THR A 168 11.39 -20.11 1.10
CA THR A 168 11.85 -19.73 -0.25
C THR A 168 12.24 -20.96 -1.06
N THR A 169 12.16 -20.84 -2.38
CA THR A 169 12.63 -21.85 -3.34
C THR A 169 14.12 -21.74 -3.63
N LEU A 170 14.77 -20.66 -3.18
CA LEU A 170 16.21 -20.46 -3.33
C LEU A 170 16.99 -21.41 -2.41
N GLU A 171 18.02 -22.05 -2.96
CA GLU A 171 18.99 -22.77 -2.16
C GLU A 171 19.81 -21.78 -1.32
N LEU A 172 19.60 -21.81 0.00
CA LEU A 172 20.37 -21.01 0.94
C LEU A 172 21.84 -21.43 0.93
N VAL A 173 22.70 -20.48 1.26
CA VAL A 173 24.15 -20.56 1.23
C VAL A 173 24.68 -20.55 2.66
N ASP A 174 25.79 -21.24 2.92
CA ASP A 174 26.42 -21.29 4.24
C ASP A 174 27.00 -19.94 4.66
N GLU A 175 27.16 -19.72 5.98
CA GLU A 175 27.60 -18.43 6.54
C GLU A 175 28.91 -17.89 5.96
N LYS A 176 29.84 -18.78 5.56
CA LYS A 176 31.13 -18.41 4.97
C LYS A 176 30.95 -17.73 3.60
N ASP A 177 29.94 -18.17 2.87
CA ASP A 177 29.67 -17.80 1.49
C ASP A 177 28.55 -16.75 1.39
N MET A 178 27.94 -16.36 2.52
CA MET A 178 26.95 -15.26 2.59
C MET A 178 27.56 -13.87 2.37
N LYS A 179 28.90 -13.73 2.39
CA LYS A 179 29.56 -12.43 2.26
C LYS A 179 29.29 -11.80 0.90
N VAL A 180 28.67 -10.63 0.91
CA VAL A 180 28.36 -9.88 -0.31
C VAL A 180 29.46 -8.87 -0.60
N THR A 181 29.67 -8.59 -1.88
CA THR A 181 30.57 -7.54 -2.34
C THR A 181 29.75 -6.37 -2.89
N THR A 182 30.31 -5.16 -2.88
CA THR A 182 29.61 -3.95 -3.35
C THR A 182 29.31 -3.99 -4.86
N GLU A 183 30.12 -4.73 -5.61
CA GLU A 183 30.01 -4.78 -7.06
C GLU A 183 28.90 -5.75 -7.49
N LEU A 184 27.93 -5.22 -8.25
CA LEU A 184 26.87 -6.07 -8.79
C LEU A 184 27.41 -6.94 -9.93
N PRO A 185 27.22 -8.28 -9.86
CA PRO A 185 27.54 -9.15 -10.97
C PRO A 185 26.69 -8.79 -12.19
N LYS A 186 27.33 -8.65 -13.35
CA LYS A 186 26.64 -8.40 -14.63
C LYS A 186 26.06 -9.69 -15.24
N ASP A 187 26.61 -10.83 -14.85
CA ASP A 187 26.20 -12.14 -15.34
C ASP A 187 24.92 -12.63 -14.65
N LYS A 188 24.07 -13.32 -15.41
CA LYS A 188 22.83 -13.90 -14.88
C LYS A 188 23.09 -14.87 -13.73
N GLU A 189 24.14 -15.69 -13.82
CA GLU A 189 24.53 -16.65 -12.78
C GLU A 189 25.05 -15.95 -11.53
N GLY A 190 25.90 -14.92 -11.70
CA GLY A 190 26.38 -14.12 -10.58
C GLY A 190 25.25 -13.38 -9.86
N ARG A 191 24.26 -12.87 -10.61
CA ARG A 191 23.08 -12.22 -10.03
C ARG A 191 22.21 -13.21 -9.24
N LYS A 192 22.00 -14.43 -9.78
CA LYS A 192 21.32 -15.52 -9.05
C LYS A 192 22.07 -15.90 -7.78
N TRP A 193 23.40 -15.98 -7.83
CA TRP A 193 24.23 -16.23 -6.67
C TRP A 193 24.08 -15.13 -5.62
N LEU A 194 24.13 -13.85 -6.03
CA LEU A 194 23.92 -12.72 -5.13
C LEU A 194 22.54 -12.79 -4.45
N PHE A 195 21.48 -13.14 -5.18
CA PHE A 195 20.15 -13.32 -4.59
C PHE A 195 20.12 -14.44 -3.55
N ARG A 196 20.83 -15.56 -3.77
CA ARG A 196 20.99 -16.60 -2.76
C ARG A 196 21.73 -16.09 -1.52
N GLN A 197 22.80 -15.32 -1.68
CA GLN A 197 23.54 -14.70 -0.56
C GLN A 197 22.65 -13.75 0.26
N LEU A 198 21.91 -12.86 -0.41
CA LEU A 198 20.99 -11.92 0.23
C LEU A 198 19.85 -12.64 0.96
N ALA A 199 19.21 -13.61 0.31
CA ALA A 199 18.15 -14.42 0.91
C ALA A 199 18.66 -15.16 2.15
N SER A 200 19.86 -15.72 2.09
CA SER A 200 20.51 -16.44 3.20
C SER A 200 20.79 -15.50 4.38
N TYR A 201 21.35 -14.32 4.11
CA TYR A 201 21.62 -13.33 5.14
C TYR A 201 20.32 -12.86 5.84
N PHE A 202 19.29 -12.48 5.08
CA PHE A 202 18.02 -12.05 5.67
C PHE A 202 17.33 -13.19 6.42
N THR A 203 17.42 -14.43 5.93
CA THR A 203 16.89 -15.61 6.63
C THR A 203 17.59 -15.81 7.97
N MET A 204 18.93 -15.69 8.02
CA MET A 204 19.71 -15.76 9.26
C MET A 204 19.28 -14.66 10.24
N VAL A 205 19.20 -13.40 9.80
CA VAL A 205 18.79 -12.27 10.65
C VAL A 205 17.38 -12.44 11.19
N LEU A 206 16.42 -12.82 10.34
CA LEU A 206 15.03 -13.04 10.76
C LEU A 206 14.89 -14.22 11.73
N THR A 207 15.68 -15.28 11.55
CA THR A 207 15.70 -16.44 12.46
C THR A 207 16.22 -16.03 13.84
N GLU A 208 17.30 -15.26 13.89
CA GLU A 208 17.83 -14.72 15.15
C GLU A 208 16.87 -13.69 15.77
N TYR A 209 16.14 -12.92 14.95
CA TYR A 209 15.14 -11.97 15.43
C TYR A 209 13.95 -12.70 16.08
N GLU A 210 13.41 -13.74 15.44
CA GLU A 210 12.37 -14.58 16.03
C GLU A 210 12.84 -15.23 17.35
N ARG A 211 14.05 -15.78 17.39
CA ARG A 211 14.64 -16.37 18.59
C ARG A 211 14.78 -15.37 19.74
N ALA A 212 15.30 -14.18 19.45
CA ALA A 212 15.47 -13.13 20.45
C ALA A 212 14.12 -12.66 21.02
N MET A 213 13.13 -12.45 20.14
CA MET A 213 11.79 -12.03 20.58
C MET A 213 11.06 -13.11 21.40
N GLU A 214 11.25 -14.39 21.08
CA GLU A 214 10.67 -15.49 21.86
C GLU A 214 11.37 -15.63 23.23
N ALA A 215 12.70 -15.42 23.29
CA ALA A 215 13.44 -15.43 24.56
C ALA A 215 13.08 -14.26 25.49
N GLU A 216 12.77 -13.10 24.93
CA GLU A 216 12.39 -11.89 25.67
C GLU A 216 10.86 -11.75 25.89
N LYS A 217 10.10 -12.78 25.53
CA LYS A 217 8.65 -12.78 25.60
C LYS A 217 8.17 -12.65 27.04
N ARG A 218 7.46 -11.55 27.31
CA ARG A 218 6.85 -11.24 28.61
C ARG A 218 5.39 -10.90 28.40
N ASP A 219 4.55 -11.12 29.41
CA ASP A 219 3.14 -10.71 29.36
C ASP A 219 2.98 -9.21 29.62
N THR A 220 3.60 -8.40 28.75
CA THR A 220 3.52 -6.94 28.79
C THR A 220 3.05 -6.42 27.43
N SER A 221 2.37 -5.28 27.43
CA SER A 221 1.94 -4.63 26.18
C SER A 221 3.12 -4.37 25.24
N ALA A 222 4.25 -3.88 25.79
CA ALA A 222 5.47 -3.61 25.02
C ALA A 222 6.04 -4.86 24.33
N SER A 223 6.11 -5.99 25.04
CA SER A 223 6.61 -7.26 24.46
C SER A 223 5.66 -7.78 23.37
N LYS A 224 4.34 -7.69 23.56
CA LYS A 224 3.34 -8.05 22.53
C LYS A 224 3.48 -7.17 21.28
N THR A 225 3.65 -5.85 21.45
CA THR A 225 3.88 -4.93 20.33
C THR A 225 5.18 -5.25 19.59
N ALA A 226 6.28 -5.49 20.30
CA ALA A 226 7.57 -5.85 19.68
C ALA A 226 7.46 -7.15 18.86
N TYR A 227 6.79 -8.17 19.40
CA TYR A 227 6.55 -9.43 18.70
C TYR A 227 5.69 -9.21 17.43
N ASN A 228 4.61 -8.42 17.52
CA ASN A 228 3.79 -8.09 16.36
C ASN A 228 4.57 -7.34 15.28
N VAL A 229 5.46 -6.43 15.66
CA VAL A 229 6.35 -5.72 14.73
C VAL A 229 7.30 -6.68 14.03
N MET A 230 7.86 -7.66 14.76
CA MET A 230 8.70 -8.71 14.18
C MET A 230 7.91 -9.54 13.15
N VAL A 231 6.70 -10.00 13.51
CA VAL A 231 5.84 -10.76 12.58
C VAL A 231 5.51 -9.94 11.32
N GLN A 232 5.15 -8.67 11.47
CA GLN A 232 4.91 -7.78 10.33
C GLN A 232 6.14 -7.60 9.45
N THR A 233 7.33 -7.52 10.05
CA THR A 233 8.61 -7.39 9.34
C THR A 233 8.83 -8.61 8.45
N ARG A 234 8.58 -9.82 8.97
CA ARG A 234 8.66 -11.06 8.20
C ARG A 234 7.64 -11.10 7.05
N GLU A 235 6.39 -10.74 7.31
CA GLU A 235 5.34 -10.73 6.28
C GLU A 235 5.64 -9.72 5.16
N ASN A 236 6.08 -8.52 5.53
CA ASN A 236 6.45 -7.47 4.59
C ASN A 236 7.70 -7.79 3.77
N MET A 237 8.55 -8.73 4.21
CA MET A 237 9.74 -9.17 3.47
C MET A 237 9.43 -10.25 2.43
N LYS A 238 8.28 -10.95 2.49
CA LYS A 238 7.90 -11.99 1.52
C LYS A 238 7.97 -11.52 0.05
N PRO A 239 7.49 -10.32 -0.32
CA PRO A 239 7.60 -9.83 -1.70
C PRO A 239 9.05 -9.67 -2.17
N LEU A 240 9.98 -9.31 -1.28
CA LEU A 240 11.40 -9.21 -1.62
C LEU A 240 12.00 -10.59 -1.91
N PHE A 241 11.66 -11.61 -1.13
CA PHE A 241 12.07 -12.99 -1.39
C PHE A 241 11.52 -13.52 -2.72
N ARG A 242 10.26 -13.21 -3.05
CA ARG A 242 9.70 -13.54 -4.37
C ARG A 242 10.48 -12.87 -5.52
N LYS A 243 10.88 -11.62 -5.35
CA LYS A 243 11.73 -10.92 -6.34
C LYS A 243 13.11 -11.57 -6.48
N PHE A 244 13.70 -12.07 -5.38
CA PHE A 244 14.94 -12.84 -5.42
C PHE A 244 14.78 -14.17 -6.17
N GLU A 245 13.66 -14.88 -5.96
CA GLU A 245 13.34 -16.13 -6.67
C GLU A 245 13.14 -15.92 -8.17
N GLN A 246 12.48 -14.82 -8.55
CA GLN A 246 12.25 -14.43 -9.93
C GLN A 246 13.53 -13.90 -10.61
N GLY A 247 14.45 -13.35 -9.83
CA GLY A 247 15.62 -12.64 -10.32
C GLY A 247 15.31 -11.24 -10.88
N GLU A 248 14.13 -10.70 -10.57
CA GLU A 248 13.54 -9.47 -11.12
C GLU A 248 13.50 -8.32 -10.09
N LEU A 249 14.67 -7.98 -9.55
CA LEU A 249 14.84 -6.81 -8.69
C LEU A 249 15.66 -5.74 -9.41
N ASP A 250 15.11 -4.55 -9.61
CA ASP A 250 15.78 -3.45 -10.33
C ASP A 250 17.13 -3.09 -9.72
N ASP A 251 18.10 -2.77 -10.58
CA ASP A 251 19.48 -2.46 -10.16
C ASP A 251 19.54 -1.25 -9.22
N ASP A 252 18.61 -0.30 -9.38
CA ASP A 252 18.45 0.89 -8.53
C ASP A 252 18.09 0.54 -7.07
N ILE A 253 17.48 -0.63 -6.83
CA ILE A 253 17.15 -1.14 -5.50
C ILE A 253 18.18 -2.18 -5.06
N LEU A 254 18.58 -3.07 -5.97
CA LEU A 254 19.52 -4.16 -5.69
C LEU A 254 20.89 -3.63 -5.25
N LYS A 255 21.42 -2.59 -5.90
CA LYS A 255 22.73 -2.02 -5.54
C LYS A 255 22.73 -1.46 -4.10
N PRO A 256 21.81 -0.54 -3.72
CA PRO A 256 21.77 -0.04 -2.35
C PRO A 256 21.46 -1.13 -1.32
N VAL A 257 20.59 -2.10 -1.63
CA VAL A 257 20.33 -3.22 -0.71
C VAL A 257 21.60 -4.04 -0.47
N THR A 258 22.40 -4.29 -1.51
CA THR A 258 23.68 -5.01 -1.40
C THR A 258 24.69 -4.22 -0.57
N GLU A 259 24.81 -2.90 -0.79
CA GLU A 259 25.63 -1.99 0.03
C GLU A 259 25.23 -2.02 1.51
N ILE A 260 23.93 -1.98 1.80
CA ILE A 260 23.40 -2.05 3.17
C ILE A 260 23.77 -3.39 3.81
N VAL A 261 23.55 -4.52 3.11
CA VAL A 261 23.86 -5.85 3.65
C VAL A 261 25.36 -6.01 3.89
N GLN A 262 26.21 -5.51 3.01
CA GLN A 262 27.65 -5.52 3.23
C GLN A 262 28.06 -4.73 4.48
N ALA A 263 27.56 -3.50 4.62
CA ALA A 263 27.84 -2.67 5.79
C ALA A 263 27.33 -3.31 7.09
N LEU A 264 26.18 -4.00 7.04
CA LEU A 264 25.66 -4.78 8.15
C LEU A 264 26.57 -5.98 8.52
N GLN A 265 27.09 -6.70 7.52
CA GLN A 265 28.02 -7.82 7.73
C GLN A 265 29.34 -7.35 8.35
N GLU A 266 29.79 -6.15 8.00
CA GLU A 266 30.99 -5.51 8.55
C GLU A 266 30.73 -4.76 9.87
N ARG A 267 29.48 -4.75 10.37
CA ARG A 267 29.03 -4.03 11.57
C ARG A 267 29.25 -2.50 11.50
N ARG A 268 29.19 -1.93 10.30
CA ARG A 268 29.20 -0.48 10.04
C ARG A 268 27.77 0.06 9.95
N TYR A 269 27.10 0.21 11.10
CA TYR A 269 25.66 0.53 11.12
C TYR A 269 25.34 1.96 10.67
N VAL A 270 26.25 2.90 10.83
CA VAL A 270 26.07 4.27 10.32
C VAL A 270 26.07 4.26 8.80
N ASP A 271 27.01 3.55 8.18
CA ASP A 271 27.11 3.43 6.73
C ASP A 271 25.90 2.67 6.15
N ALA A 272 25.46 1.61 6.84
CA ALA A 272 24.24 0.88 6.48
C ALA A 272 22.99 1.76 6.56
N ASN A 273 22.90 2.63 7.58
CA ASN A 273 21.80 3.56 7.72
C ASN A 273 21.81 4.65 6.64
N ASP A 274 22.99 5.19 6.31
CA ASP A 274 23.14 6.16 5.24
C ASP A 274 22.71 5.57 3.88
N GLY A 275 23.10 4.33 3.58
CA GLY A 275 22.61 3.59 2.41
C GLY A 275 21.08 3.45 2.39
N TYR A 276 20.47 3.13 3.54
CA TYR A 276 19.01 3.08 3.67
C TYR A 276 18.34 4.44 3.44
N LEU A 277 18.90 5.53 3.95
CA LEU A 277 18.35 6.88 3.77
C LEU A 277 18.44 7.31 2.30
N ARG A 278 19.58 7.06 1.64
CA ARG A 278 19.75 7.31 0.21
C ARG A 278 18.72 6.57 -0.64
N LEU A 279 18.43 5.32 -0.31
CA LEU A 279 17.43 4.49 -1.01
C LEU A 279 15.99 4.95 -0.74
N SER A 280 15.65 5.22 0.52
CA SER A 280 14.26 5.52 0.93
C SER A 280 13.79 6.93 0.53
N ILE A 281 14.71 7.90 0.49
CA ILE A 281 14.42 9.27 0.02
C ILE A 281 14.55 9.34 -1.51
N GLY A 282 15.48 8.58 -2.09
CA GLY A 282 15.87 8.67 -3.49
C GLY A 282 16.63 9.97 -3.80
N LYS A 283 16.87 10.23 -5.08
CA LYS A 283 17.53 11.47 -5.55
C LYS A 283 16.61 12.71 -5.54
N ALA A 284 15.39 12.56 -5.03
CA ALA A 284 14.38 13.61 -5.05
C ALA A 284 14.69 14.69 -4.01
N ALA A 285 14.70 15.95 -4.43
CA ALA A 285 14.87 17.08 -3.52
C ALA A 285 13.70 17.22 -2.51
N TRP A 286 12.53 16.62 -2.79
CA TRP A 286 11.30 16.72 -1.98
C TRP A 286 10.54 15.37 -1.93
N PRO A 287 10.86 14.46 -0.98
CA PRO A 287 10.40 13.06 -1.02
C PRO A 287 8.92 12.83 -0.70
N ILE A 288 8.27 13.72 0.05
CA ILE A 288 6.87 13.55 0.51
C ILE A 288 5.89 14.38 -0.34
N GLY A 289 6.40 15.21 -1.25
CA GLY A 289 5.63 16.26 -1.92
C GLY A 289 5.25 17.37 -0.93
N VAL A 290 5.24 18.61 -1.38
CA VAL A 290 4.78 19.75 -0.58
C VAL A 290 3.36 20.06 -1.02
N THR A 291 2.36 19.77 -0.17
CA THR A 291 1.00 20.29 -0.36
C THR A 291 0.89 21.67 0.28
N MET A 292 -0.12 22.42 -0.15
CA MET A 292 -0.19 23.87 -0.04
C MET A 292 0.32 24.50 1.28
N VAL A 293 1.49 25.13 1.25
CA VAL A 293 1.97 26.00 2.33
C VAL A 293 1.83 27.46 1.88
N GLY A 294 0.79 28.15 2.36
CA GLY A 294 0.53 29.58 2.10
C GLY A 294 -0.77 29.88 1.34
N ILE A 295 -1.34 31.06 1.60
CA ILE A 295 -2.64 31.56 1.08
C ILE A 295 -2.56 31.95 -0.41
N HIS A 296 -1.36 32.11 -0.96
CA HIS A 296 -1.15 32.55 -2.35
C HIS A 296 -0.50 31.45 -3.19
N GLU A 297 -1.12 31.12 -4.32
CA GLU A 297 -0.61 30.19 -5.32
C GLU A 297 0.45 30.89 -6.19
N ARG A 298 1.62 30.24 -6.39
CA ARG A 298 2.73 30.79 -7.20
C ARG A 298 3.08 29.80 -8.31
N SER A 299 3.35 30.30 -9.52
CA SER A 299 3.67 29.48 -10.72
C SER A 299 4.88 28.55 -10.58
N ALA A 300 5.86 28.87 -9.71
CA ALA A 300 6.98 27.98 -9.40
C ALA A 300 6.58 26.70 -8.62
N ARG A 301 5.33 26.62 -8.15
CA ARG A 301 4.80 25.54 -7.31
C ARG A 301 4.29 24.34 -8.11
N GLU A 302 3.84 24.52 -9.35
CA GLU A 302 3.47 23.40 -10.23
C GLU A 302 4.70 22.52 -10.53
N LYS A 303 5.87 23.13 -10.73
CA LYS A 303 7.15 22.42 -10.92
C LYS A 303 7.60 21.61 -9.68
N LEU A 304 7.05 21.90 -8.49
CA LEU A 304 7.32 21.18 -7.25
C LEU A 304 6.25 20.10 -6.95
N HIS A 305 5.03 20.28 -7.45
CA HIS A 305 3.94 19.30 -7.31
C HIS A 305 4.14 18.07 -8.20
N ASP A 306 4.80 18.26 -9.34
CA ASP A 306 5.13 17.21 -10.32
C ASP A 306 6.58 16.70 -10.18
N GLY A 307 7.27 17.12 -9.11
CA GLY A 307 8.65 16.70 -8.84
C GLY A 307 8.72 15.18 -8.74
N GLU A 308 9.62 14.58 -9.53
CA GLU A 308 9.92 13.14 -9.55
C GLU A 308 9.82 12.56 -8.14
N LYS A 309 8.67 11.93 -7.84
CA LYS A 309 8.52 11.15 -6.62
C LYS A 309 9.64 10.13 -6.66
N GLY A 310 10.54 10.15 -5.67
CA GLY A 310 11.64 9.20 -5.59
C GLY A 310 11.09 7.81 -5.90
N HIS A 311 11.60 7.20 -6.97
CA HIS A 311 11.05 6.01 -7.63
C HIS A 311 10.58 4.91 -6.66
N VAL A 312 11.28 4.81 -5.53
CA VAL A 312 11.09 3.85 -4.44
C VAL A 312 9.86 4.13 -3.55
N MET A 313 9.50 5.40 -3.32
CA MET A 313 8.35 5.79 -2.50
C MET A 313 7.03 5.79 -3.28
N GLY A 314 7.04 5.54 -4.58
CA GLY A 314 5.82 5.40 -5.39
C GLY A 314 5.08 4.07 -5.16
N ASP A 315 5.81 3.01 -4.81
CA ASP A 315 5.29 1.66 -4.62
C ASP A 315 5.20 1.29 -3.13
N GLU A 316 3.99 0.92 -2.67
CA GLU A 316 3.71 0.53 -1.29
C GLU A 316 4.43 -0.75 -0.89
N VAL A 317 4.53 -1.72 -1.82
CA VAL A 317 5.18 -3.01 -1.57
C VAL A 317 6.66 -2.77 -1.32
N THR A 318 7.30 -1.97 -2.19
CA THR A 318 8.69 -1.54 -2.04
C THR A 318 8.95 -0.82 -0.73
N ARG A 319 8.11 0.15 -0.37
CA ARG A 319 8.24 0.85 0.90
C ARG A 319 8.20 -0.11 2.10
N LYS A 320 7.28 -1.08 2.12
CA LYS A 320 7.10 -2.03 3.24
C LYS A 320 8.31 -2.93 3.45
N TYR A 321 8.87 -3.53 2.39
CA TYR A 321 10.06 -4.37 2.58
C TYR A 321 11.30 -3.52 2.93
N LEU A 322 11.43 -2.30 2.41
CA LEU A 322 12.54 -1.41 2.81
C LEU A 322 12.46 -0.99 4.28
N GLN A 323 11.28 -0.63 4.77
CA GLN A 323 11.07 -0.40 6.20
C GLN A 323 11.39 -1.65 7.03
N SER A 324 11.13 -2.84 6.49
CA SER A 324 11.46 -4.10 7.15
C SER A 324 12.97 -4.36 7.18
N ILE A 325 13.71 -4.05 6.10
CA ILE A 325 15.19 -4.04 6.10
C ILE A 325 15.72 -3.10 7.18
N LYS A 326 15.12 -1.92 7.34
CA LYS A 326 15.51 -0.99 8.41
C LYS A 326 15.31 -1.57 9.81
N ARG A 327 14.22 -2.30 10.04
CA ARG A 327 13.96 -3.00 11.31
C ARG A 327 14.99 -4.11 11.55
N CYS A 328 15.34 -4.87 10.51
CA CYS A 328 16.42 -5.86 10.56
C CYS A 328 17.77 -5.20 10.91
N LEU A 329 18.08 -4.02 10.35
CA LEU A 329 19.29 -3.25 10.69
C LEU A 329 19.30 -2.85 12.17
N THR A 330 18.19 -2.30 12.69
CA THR A 330 18.11 -1.91 14.11
C THR A 330 18.27 -3.12 15.05
N PHE A 331 17.67 -4.26 14.68
CA PHE A 331 17.83 -5.49 15.44
C PHE A 331 19.28 -6.01 15.38
N ALA A 332 19.89 -6.00 14.18
CA ALA A 332 21.26 -6.45 13.98
C ALA A 332 22.28 -5.65 14.81
N GLN A 333 22.09 -4.33 14.97
CA GLN A 333 22.95 -3.51 15.82
C GLN A 333 22.90 -3.93 17.30
N VAL A 334 21.71 -4.25 17.81
CA VAL A 334 21.55 -4.69 19.21
C VAL A 334 22.12 -6.09 19.39
N ARG A 335 21.87 -6.99 18.42
CA ARG A 335 22.32 -8.39 18.47
C ARG A 335 23.83 -8.53 18.29
N TRP A 336 24.42 -7.74 17.39
CA TRP A 336 25.84 -7.75 17.05
C TRP A 336 26.42 -6.33 17.15
N PRO A 337 26.72 -5.82 18.35
CA PRO A 337 27.23 -4.46 18.51
C PRO A 337 28.47 -4.16 17.64
N PRO A 338 28.60 -2.92 17.15
CA PRO A 338 29.74 -2.52 16.34
C PRO A 338 31.04 -2.58 17.15
N THR A 339 32.15 -2.86 16.47
CA THR A 339 33.49 -2.86 17.09
C THR A 339 33.95 -1.43 17.42
N ASP A 340 33.55 -0.45 16.62
CA ASP A 340 33.77 0.98 16.85
C ASP A 340 32.48 1.63 17.35
N LEU A 341 32.54 2.31 18.50
CA LEU A 341 31.39 3.02 19.08
C LEU A 341 30.86 4.13 18.18
N ARG A 342 31.69 4.69 17.28
CA ARG A 342 31.25 5.70 16.29
C ARG A 342 30.29 5.14 15.24
N GLN A 343 30.28 3.81 15.09
CA GLN A 343 29.37 3.10 14.20
C GLN A 343 28.05 2.72 14.89
N LEU A 344 27.81 3.17 16.13
CA LEU A 344 26.52 3.01 16.78
C LEU A 344 25.54 4.04 16.24
N MET A 345 24.46 3.57 15.62
CA MET A 345 23.36 4.42 15.21
C MET A 345 22.48 4.72 16.43
N GLY A 346 22.38 6.00 16.80
CA GLY A 346 21.63 6.49 17.95
C GLY A 346 21.07 7.87 17.71
#